data_AF-A0A6V8NVI4-F1
#
_entry.id   AF-A0A6V8NVI4-F1
#
_cell.length_a   1.000
_cell.length_b   1.000
_cell.length_c   1.000
_cell.angle_alpha   90.00
_cell.angle_beta   90.00
_cell.angle_gamma   90.00
#
_symmetry.space_group_name_H-M   'P 1'
#
loop_
_entity.id
_entity.type
_entity.pdbx_description
1 polymer ?
#
loop_
_entity_poly.entity_id
_entity_poly.type
_entity_poly.pdbx_seq_one_letter_code
_entity_poly.pdbx_strand_id
1 'polypeptide(L)'
;FHAICRVKCGSRERNGISFRCITDRGEELNVRIDVCSDTVLRFRMSLEGDNSGEKPPMDTEQIWHEVEFEVIENERQVKIKTSSLVVKITKDPWEFLIYNSMGHLVCGESHSDLDVQQKPKIKTLSYYKDETGIERVVGSFRVAPDERFYGFGEKFTTLDKRGQKIIAWNVDALGVGTEKSYKNVPFFMSTSNVVS
;
A
#
# COMPACT_ATOMS: atom_id res chain seq x y z
N PHE A 1 3.62 13.66 -10.71
CA PHE A 1 3.77 12.66 -9.64
C PHE A 1 5.10 12.88 -8.94
N HIS A 2 5.08 12.76 -7.61
CA HIS A 2 6.20 12.82 -6.69
C HIS A 2 6.31 11.42 -6.07
N ALA A 3 7.30 10.63 -6.49
CA ALA A 3 7.46 9.25 -6.05
C ALA A 3 8.43 9.17 -4.87
N ILE A 4 8.14 8.37 -3.86
CA ILE A 4 9.05 8.15 -2.73
C ILE A 4 10.34 7.54 -3.26
N CYS A 5 11.49 8.15 -2.95
CA CYS A 5 12.79 7.70 -3.45
C CYS A 5 13.75 7.26 -2.35
N ARG A 6 13.66 7.83 -1.13
CA ARG A 6 14.51 7.41 0.00
C ARG A 6 13.96 7.84 1.36
N VAL A 7 14.44 7.19 2.42
CA VAL A 7 14.24 7.56 3.82
C VAL A 7 15.24 8.64 4.23
N LYS A 8 14.76 9.73 4.81
CA LYS A 8 15.59 10.76 5.46
C LYS A 8 15.90 10.40 6.91
N CYS A 9 14.88 10.01 7.66
CA CYS A 9 15.00 9.52 9.04
C CYS A 9 13.76 8.70 9.42
N GLY A 10 13.86 7.90 10.49
CA GLY A 10 12.74 7.15 11.05
C GLY A 10 12.67 7.28 12.58
N SER A 11 11.48 7.03 13.13
CA SER A 11 11.21 7.00 14.56
C SER A 11 10.33 5.81 14.91
N ARG A 12 10.71 5.03 15.92
CA ARG A 12 9.85 3.98 16.47
C ARG A 12 8.66 4.62 17.19
N GLU A 13 7.47 4.14 16.86
CA GLU A 13 6.22 4.51 17.53
C GLU A 13 5.77 3.39 18.48
N ARG A 14 4.79 3.68 19.34
CA ARG A 14 4.22 2.66 20.24
C ARG A 14 3.72 1.43 19.49
N ASN A 15 2.97 1.65 18.41
CA ASN A 15 2.31 0.61 17.63
C ASN A 15 2.90 0.45 16.22
N GLY A 16 4.13 0.89 15.96
CA GLY A 16 4.71 0.78 14.63
C GLY A 16 5.95 1.64 14.43
N ILE A 17 6.08 2.21 13.23
CA ILE A 17 7.21 3.07 12.85
C ILE A 17 6.75 4.18 11.91
N SER A 18 7.38 5.35 12.06
CA SER A 18 7.22 6.48 11.16
C SER A 18 8.53 6.76 10.43
N PHE A 19 8.44 7.16 9.17
CA PHE A 19 9.54 7.62 8.35
C PHE A 19 9.24 9.00 7.82
N ARG A 20 10.26 9.87 7.84
CA ARG A 20 10.30 11.00 6.93
C ARG A 20 11.04 10.56 5.69
N CYS A 21 10.38 10.66 4.54
CA CYS A 21 10.94 10.27 3.26
C CYS A 21 11.14 11.49 2.36
N ILE A 22 11.93 11.32 1.31
CA ILE A 22 12.16 12.31 0.24
C ILE A 22 11.63 11.71 -1.06
N THR A 23 11.03 12.54 -1.91
CA THR A 23 10.54 12.16 -3.23
C THR A 23 11.56 12.39 -4.35
N ASP A 24 11.32 11.83 -5.53
CA ASP A 24 12.11 12.05 -6.76
C ASP A 24 12.14 13.52 -7.22
N ARG A 25 11.31 14.39 -6.62
CA ARG A 25 11.32 15.85 -6.81
C ARG A 25 11.88 16.65 -5.64
N GLY A 26 12.48 15.97 -4.65
CA GLY A 26 13.10 16.61 -3.49
C GLY A 26 12.13 17.07 -2.41
N GLU A 27 10.83 16.78 -2.53
CA GLU A 27 9.85 17.09 -1.48
C GLU A 27 9.88 16.05 -0.37
N GLU A 28 9.57 16.48 0.86
CA GLU A 28 9.45 15.60 2.03
C GLU A 28 8.01 15.17 2.27
N LEU A 29 7.83 13.96 2.79
CA LEU A 29 6.54 13.42 3.23
C LEU A 29 6.75 12.44 4.38
N ASN A 30 5.69 12.18 5.13
CA ASN A 30 5.68 11.19 6.21
C ASN A 30 5.04 9.89 5.71
N VAL A 31 5.67 8.76 6.02
CA VAL A 31 5.12 7.42 5.84
C VAL A 31 5.03 6.75 7.20
N ARG A 32 3.85 6.26 7.57
CA ARG A 32 3.64 5.54 8.84
C ARG A 32 3.15 4.13 8.56
N ILE A 33 3.74 3.17 9.26
CA ILE A 33 3.36 1.76 9.22
C ILE A 33 3.00 1.35 10.65
N ASP A 34 1.71 1.13 10.89
CA ASP A 34 1.23 0.62 12.16
C ASP A 34 1.09 -0.91 12.11
N VAL A 35 1.51 -1.57 13.17
CA VAL A 35 1.25 -2.97 13.48
C VAL A 35 -0.07 -3.02 14.25
N CYS A 36 -1.14 -3.33 13.52
CA CYS A 36 -2.51 -3.44 14.07
C CYS A 36 -2.77 -4.83 14.67
N SER A 37 -2.17 -5.86 14.10
CA SER A 37 -2.09 -7.19 14.67
C SER A 37 -0.85 -7.92 14.12
N ASP A 38 -0.65 -9.19 14.49
CA ASP A 38 0.41 -10.01 13.90
C ASP A 38 0.30 -10.15 12.37
N THR A 39 -0.90 -10.02 11.81
CA THR A 39 -1.20 -10.22 10.38
C THR A 39 -1.74 -8.97 9.69
N VAL A 40 -2.02 -7.89 10.43
CA VAL A 40 -2.62 -6.66 9.89
C VAL A 40 -1.64 -5.50 10.06
N LEU A 41 -1.30 -4.88 8.94
CA LEU A 41 -0.46 -3.70 8.87
C LEU A 41 -1.25 -2.55 8.26
N ARG A 42 -1.10 -1.35 8.80
CA ARG A 42 -1.73 -0.14 8.26
C ARG A 42 -0.67 0.82 7.73
N PHE A 43 -0.71 1.07 6.43
CA PHE A 43 0.16 2.03 5.75
C PHE A 43 -0.55 3.38 5.61
N ARG A 44 0.15 4.46 5.95
CA ARG A 44 -0.36 5.84 5.85
C ARG A 44 0.72 6.75 5.27
N MET A 45 0.28 7.72 4.48
CA MET A 45 1.14 8.73 3.86
C MET A 45 0.52 10.11 4.05
N SER A 46 1.31 11.09 4.49
CA SER A 46 0.88 12.49 4.61
C SER A 46 1.98 13.45 4.19
N LEU A 47 1.59 14.62 3.66
CA LEU A 47 2.54 15.71 3.35
C LEU A 47 2.92 16.50 4.61
N GLU A 48 1.98 16.61 5.55
CA GLU A 48 2.13 17.38 6.79
C GLU A 48 1.55 16.58 7.97
N GLY A 49 1.96 16.95 9.19
CA GLY A 49 1.45 16.35 10.43
C GLY A 49 1.82 14.88 10.66
N ASP A 50 1.27 14.29 11.72
CA ASP A 50 1.52 12.94 12.24
C ASP A 50 0.60 11.84 11.64
N ASN A 51 -0.08 12.14 10.52
CA ASN A 51 -1.15 11.32 9.94
C ASN A 51 -2.43 11.24 10.81
N SER A 52 -2.74 12.27 11.59
CA SER A 52 -3.99 12.41 12.39
C SER A 52 -5.22 12.91 11.62
N GLY A 53 -5.17 12.93 10.28
CA GLY A 53 -6.29 13.36 9.43
C GLY A 53 -7.59 12.62 9.71
N GLU A 54 -8.71 13.13 9.16
CA GLU A 54 -10.03 12.55 9.36
C GLU A 54 -10.02 11.03 9.12
N LYS A 55 -10.55 10.29 10.10
CA LYS A 55 -10.68 8.84 9.97
C LYS A 55 -11.61 8.55 8.80
N PRO A 56 -11.25 7.62 7.89
CA PRO A 56 -12.16 7.19 6.85
C PRO A 56 -13.48 6.72 7.49
N PRO A 57 -14.64 6.94 6.86
CA PRO A 57 -15.92 6.49 7.41
C PRO A 57 -16.03 4.96 7.58
N MET A 58 -15.15 4.20 6.93
CA MET A 58 -15.01 2.74 7.06
C MET A 58 -14.08 2.31 8.22
N ASP A 59 -13.33 3.27 8.76
CA ASP A 59 -12.49 3.13 9.95
C ASP A 59 -13.35 3.45 11.18
N THR A 60 -14.17 2.46 11.60
CA THR A 60 -14.97 2.54 12.84
C THR A 60 -14.05 2.62 14.06
N GLU A 61 -14.57 2.55 15.29
CA GLU A 61 -13.70 2.38 16.47
C GLU A 61 -12.90 1.07 16.36
N GLN A 62 -11.75 1.13 15.70
CA GLN A 62 -10.84 0.01 15.54
C GLN A 62 -10.13 -0.21 16.88
N ILE A 63 -10.60 -1.21 17.61
CA ILE A 63 -9.97 -1.68 18.84
C ILE A 63 -8.91 -2.71 18.43
N TRP A 64 -7.70 -2.23 18.15
CA TRP A 64 -6.53 -3.10 17.99
C TRP A 64 -5.95 -3.41 19.37
N HIS A 65 -5.66 -4.68 19.63
CA HIS A 65 -4.89 -5.07 20.81
C HIS A 65 -3.42 -4.76 20.59
N GLU A 66 -2.71 -4.44 21.67
CA GLU A 66 -1.26 -4.23 21.61
C GLU A 66 -0.57 -5.55 21.24
N VAL A 67 0.28 -5.50 20.21
CA VAL A 67 0.99 -6.66 19.67
C VAL A 67 2.48 -6.44 19.83
N GLU A 68 3.20 -7.49 20.23
CA GLU A 68 4.64 -7.45 20.29
C GLU A 68 5.25 -7.50 18.89
N PHE A 69 6.16 -6.57 18.61
CA PHE A 69 6.93 -6.56 17.37
C PHE A 69 8.35 -6.07 17.59
N GLU A 70 9.28 -6.63 16.82
CA GLU A 70 10.69 -6.26 16.80
C GLU A 70 10.95 -5.27 15.67
N VAL A 71 11.75 -4.24 15.95
CA VAL A 71 12.30 -3.34 14.92
C VAL A 71 13.81 -3.51 14.89
N ILE A 72 14.33 -3.95 13.75
CA ILE A 72 15.77 -4.09 13.51
C ILE A 72 16.17 -3.08 12.43
N GLU A 73 17.07 -2.18 12.76
CA GLU A 73 17.55 -1.15 11.85
C GLU A 73 19.07 -1.24 11.65
N ASN A 74 19.50 -1.02 10.41
CA ASN A 74 20.89 -0.75 10.07
C ASN A 74 20.96 0.43 9.10
N GLU A 75 22.15 0.74 8.60
CA GLU A 75 22.36 1.87 7.69
C GLU A 75 21.55 1.79 6.38
N ARG A 76 21.23 0.59 5.90
CA ARG A 76 20.56 0.37 4.61
C ARG A 76 19.09 0.00 4.73
N GLN A 77 18.67 -0.61 5.82
CA GLN A 77 17.37 -1.27 5.92
C GLN A 77 16.77 -1.14 7.31
N VAL A 78 15.44 -1.07 7.34
CA VAL A 78 14.62 -1.25 8.55
C VAL A 78 13.76 -2.49 8.37
N LYS A 79 13.68 -3.33 9.39
CA LYS A 79 12.84 -4.52 9.43
C LYS A 79 11.87 -4.42 10.60
N ILE A 80 10.60 -4.69 10.34
CA ILE A 80 9.55 -4.83 11.35
C ILE A 80 9.14 -6.30 11.35
N LYS A 81 9.19 -6.97 12.49
CA LYS A 81 8.82 -8.38 12.62
C LYS A 81 7.71 -8.56 13.64
N THR A 82 6.64 -9.22 13.23
CA THR A 82 5.60 -9.77 14.10
C THR A 82 5.76 -11.29 14.18
N SER A 83 4.84 -12.00 14.85
CA SER A 83 4.86 -13.47 14.83
C SER A 83 4.59 -14.06 13.44
N SER A 84 3.89 -13.32 12.55
CA SER A 84 3.41 -13.81 11.27
C SER A 84 3.99 -13.11 10.04
N LEU A 85 4.47 -11.87 10.19
CA LEU A 85 4.92 -11.01 9.09
C LEU A 85 6.31 -10.42 9.34
N VAL A 86 7.03 -10.21 8.24
CA VAL A 86 8.30 -9.47 8.20
C VAL A 86 8.22 -8.40 7.14
N VAL A 87 8.13 -7.14 7.56
CA VAL A 87 8.24 -5.97 6.69
C VAL A 87 9.71 -5.60 6.56
N LYS A 88 10.19 -5.43 5.33
CA LYS A 88 11.53 -4.98 4.99
C LYS A 88 11.44 -3.67 4.22
N ILE A 89 12.12 -2.64 4.69
CA ILE A 89 12.14 -1.31 4.08
C ILE A 89 13.58 -0.96 3.76
N THR A 90 13.93 -0.95 2.48
CA THR A 90 15.22 -0.45 1.98
C THR A 90 15.17 1.07 2.02
N LYS A 91 16.20 1.71 2.59
CA LYS A 91 16.21 3.15 2.83
C LYS A 91 16.51 3.97 1.57
N ASP A 92 17.47 3.54 0.76
CA ASP A 92 17.91 4.25 -0.44
C ASP A 92 18.49 3.25 -1.46
N PRO A 93 17.84 3.02 -2.62
CA PRO A 93 16.53 3.55 -2.98
C PRO A 93 15.41 2.95 -2.10
N TRP A 94 14.35 3.72 -1.87
CA TRP A 94 13.16 3.28 -1.14
C TRP A 94 12.53 2.07 -1.82
N GLU A 95 12.25 1.05 -1.03
CA GLU A 95 11.42 -0.10 -1.40
C GLU A 95 10.85 -0.73 -0.13
N PHE A 96 9.56 -1.09 -0.13
CA PHE A 96 9.01 -1.97 0.89
C PHE A 96 8.62 -3.35 0.33
N LEU A 97 8.93 -4.39 1.11
CA LEU A 97 8.58 -5.78 0.85
C LEU A 97 8.04 -6.42 2.14
N ILE A 98 6.95 -7.17 2.03
CA ILE A 98 6.29 -7.85 3.14
C ILE A 98 6.38 -9.34 2.88
N TYR A 99 6.93 -10.07 3.85
CA TYR A 99 7.06 -11.52 3.81
C TYR A 99 6.21 -12.14 4.91
N ASN A 100 5.74 -13.38 4.71
CA ASN A 100 5.21 -14.18 5.80
C ASN A 100 6.35 -14.81 6.63
N SER A 101 6.00 -15.47 7.74
CA SER A 101 6.93 -16.18 8.62
C SER A 101 7.71 -17.32 7.92
N MET A 102 7.19 -17.85 6.80
CA MET A 102 7.88 -18.85 5.97
C MET A 102 8.89 -18.23 4.99
N GLY A 103 8.97 -16.90 4.89
CA GLY A 103 9.87 -16.19 3.98
C GLY A 103 9.33 -16.05 2.55
N HIS A 104 8.05 -16.35 2.30
CA HIS A 104 7.41 -16.07 1.02
C HIS A 104 7.01 -14.60 0.94
N LEU A 105 7.24 -13.97 -0.21
CA LEU A 105 6.81 -12.60 -0.48
C LEU A 105 5.28 -12.58 -0.57
N VAL A 106 4.65 -11.74 0.25
CA VAL A 106 3.20 -11.55 0.31
C VAL A 106 2.81 -10.31 -0.50
N CYS A 107 3.45 -9.17 -0.25
CA CYS A 107 3.17 -7.91 -0.95
C CYS A 107 4.43 -7.05 -1.02
N GLY A 108 4.54 -6.18 -2.03
CA GLY A 108 5.65 -5.24 -2.13
C GLY A 108 5.64 -4.44 -3.43
N GLU A 109 6.47 -3.39 -3.48
CA GLU A 109 6.52 -2.50 -4.64
C GLU A 109 7.11 -3.18 -5.88
N SER A 110 6.53 -2.88 -7.04
CA SER A 110 7.09 -3.29 -8.32
C SER A 110 7.96 -2.18 -8.90
N HIS A 111 9.26 -2.47 -9.01
CA HIS A 111 10.25 -1.62 -9.67
C HIS A 111 10.62 -2.15 -11.07
N SER A 112 10.07 -3.29 -11.49
CA SER A 112 10.51 -4.05 -12.67
C SER A 112 9.66 -3.81 -13.91
N ASP A 113 8.54 -3.08 -13.82
CA ASP A 113 7.73 -2.72 -14.99
C ASP A 113 8.30 -1.48 -15.69
N LEU A 114 9.35 -1.72 -16.49
CA LEU A 114 10.08 -0.69 -17.23
C LEU A 114 9.66 -0.65 -18.70
N ASP A 115 9.73 0.53 -19.30
CA ASP A 115 9.66 0.71 -20.75
C ASP A 115 11.01 0.43 -21.44
N VAL A 116 11.04 0.58 -22.77
CA VAL A 116 12.26 0.36 -23.57
C VAL A 116 13.40 1.34 -23.23
N GLN A 117 13.09 2.45 -22.55
CA GLN A 117 14.06 3.45 -22.09
C GLN A 117 14.47 3.21 -20.63
N GLN A 118 14.11 2.06 -20.03
CA GLN A 118 14.35 1.73 -18.62
C GLN A 118 13.64 2.69 -17.64
N LYS A 119 12.52 3.30 -18.06
CA LYS A 119 11.68 4.14 -17.19
C LYS A 119 10.50 3.33 -16.67
N PRO A 120 10.12 3.48 -15.38
CA PRO A 120 8.92 2.82 -14.85
C PRO A 120 7.66 3.23 -15.62
N LYS A 121 6.89 2.26 -16.11
CA LYS A 121 5.60 2.51 -16.77
C LYS A 121 4.56 3.05 -15.80
N ILE A 122 4.53 2.48 -14.60
CA ILE A 122 3.74 2.95 -13.47
C ILE A 122 4.71 3.32 -12.36
N LYS A 123 4.47 4.47 -11.74
CA LYS A 123 5.25 4.90 -10.58
C LYS A 123 4.96 3.98 -9.39
N THR A 124 5.97 3.76 -8.56
CA THR A 124 5.84 3.20 -7.21
C THR A 124 5.01 4.14 -6.33
N LEU A 125 4.94 3.93 -5.01
CA LEU A 125 4.16 4.81 -4.13
C LEU A 125 4.48 6.28 -4.38
N SER A 126 3.47 6.99 -4.87
CA SER A 126 3.62 8.36 -5.37
C SER A 126 2.30 9.12 -5.28
N TYR A 127 2.40 10.44 -5.20
CA TYR A 127 1.23 11.31 -5.26
C TYR A 127 1.36 12.35 -6.37
N TYR A 128 0.23 12.85 -6.85
CA TYR A 128 0.14 14.08 -7.62
C TYR A 128 -0.65 15.09 -6.78
N LYS A 129 -0.14 16.32 -6.73
CA LYS A 129 -0.78 17.43 -6.05
C LYS A 129 -0.94 18.60 -7.02
N ASP A 130 -1.99 19.37 -6.81
CA ASP A 130 -2.19 20.69 -7.41
C ASP A 130 -2.10 21.78 -6.33
N GLU A 131 -2.62 22.97 -6.61
CA GLU A 131 -2.63 24.10 -5.67
C GLU A 131 -3.51 23.85 -4.43
N THR A 132 -4.43 22.88 -4.49
CA THR A 132 -5.42 22.57 -3.45
C THR A 132 -5.01 21.41 -2.54
N GLY A 133 -4.04 20.60 -2.96
CA GLY A 133 -3.52 19.48 -2.17
C GLY A 133 -3.27 18.22 -3.02
N ILE A 134 -3.23 17.06 -2.36
CA ILE A 134 -3.11 15.78 -3.07
C ILE A 134 -4.40 15.51 -3.84
N GLU A 135 -4.30 15.43 -5.17
CA GLU A 135 -5.41 15.05 -6.04
C GLU A 135 -5.42 13.53 -6.28
N ARG A 136 -4.24 12.90 -6.40
CA ARG A 136 -4.13 11.48 -6.78
C ARG A 136 -2.99 10.79 -6.03
N VAL A 137 -3.20 9.54 -5.67
CA VAL A 137 -2.17 8.63 -5.16
C VAL A 137 -2.10 7.40 -6.06
N VAL A 138 -0.89 6.96 -6.39
CA VAL A 138 -0.63 5.81 -7.25
C VAL A 138 0.39 4.90 -6.57
N GLY A 139 0.18 3.60 -6.69
CA GLY A 139 1.14 2.57 -6.28
C GLY A 139 1.19 1.46 -7.31
N SER A 140 2.37 0.85 -7.42
CA SER A 140 2.63 -0.30 -8.29
C SER A 140 3.15 -1.44 -7.43
N PHE A 141 2.51 -2.60 -7.52
CA PHE A 141 2.78 -3.76 -6.66
C PHE A 141 3.21 -4.96 -7.49
N ARG A 142 4.05 -5.81 -6.92
CA ARG A 142 4.46 -7.07 -7.54
C ARG A 142 3.28 -8.03 -7.57
N VAL A 143 3.14 -8.75 -8.66
CA VAL A 143 2.10 -9.76 -8.85
C VAL A 143 2.73 -11.03 -9.39
N ALA A 144 2.53 -12.16 -8.73
CA ALA A 144 3.05 -13.44 -9.20
C ALA A 144 2.32 -13.90 -10.49
N PRO A 145 2.94 -14.75 -11.33
CA PRO A 145 2.34 -15.18 -12.59
C PRO A 145 0.98 -15.90 -12.43
N ASP A 146 0.82 -16.66 -11.35
CA ASP A 146 -0.35 -17.47 -11.02
C ASP A 146 -1.32 -16.81 -10.03
N GLU A 147 -0.96 -15.63 -9.50
CA GLU A 147 -1.74 -14.89 -8.51
C GLU A 147 -3.10 -14.44 -9.06
N ARG A 148 -4.18 -14.75 -8.35
CA ARG A 148 -5.55 -14.35 -8.73
C ARG A 148 -6.13 -13.36 -7.74
N PHE A 149 -7.04 -12.51 -8.21
CA PHE A 149 -7.65 -11.45 -7.41
C PHE A 149 -9.16 -11.58 -7.36
N TYR A 150 -9.75 -11.35 -6.18
CA TYR A 150 -11.18 -11.49 -5.93
C TYR A 150 -11.70 -10.35 -5.03
N GLY A 151 -13.00 -10.06 -5.07
CA GLY A 151 -13.63 -9.02 -4.26
C GLY A 151 -14.09 -7.82 -5.08
N PHE A 152 -13.77 -6.61 -4.61
CA PHE A 152 -14.18 -5.31 -5.15
C PHE A 152 -15.68 -4.98 -5.02
N GLY A 153 -16.35 -5.62 -4.06
CA GLY A 153 -17.80 -5.53 -3.86
C GLY A 153 -18.58 -6.27 -4.94
N GLU A 154 -19.64 -5.65 -5.45
CA GLU A 154 -20.45 -6.18 -6.53
C GLU A 154 -19.76 -5.92 -7.88
N LYS A 155 -19.46 -6.96 -8.64
CA LYS A 155 -18.94 -6.86 -10.02
C LYS A 155 -19.53 -7.94 -10.91
N PHE A 156 -20.00 -7.54 -12.09
CA PHE A 156 -20.63 -8.45 -13.06
C PHE A 156 -19.65 -8.99 -14.12
N THR A 157 -18.36 -8.69 -13.99
CA THR A 157 -17.28 -9.30 -14.78
C THR A 157 -16.89 -10.68 -14.24
N THR A 158 -15.99 -11.40 -14.92
CA THR A 158 -15.50 -12.72 -14.45
C THR A 158 -14.99 -12.65 -13.02
N LEU A 159 -15.20 -13.73 -12.24
CA LEU A 159 -14.89 -13.76 -10.81
C LEU A 159 -13.43 -13.39 -10.52
N ASP A 160 -12.49 -14.01 -11.25
CA ASP A 160 -11.08 -13.64 -11.21
C ASP A 160 -10.86 -12.29 -11.89
N LYS A 161 -10.33 -11.34 -11.12
CA LYS A 161 -10.09 -9.95 -11.53
C LYS A 161 -8.69 -9.73 -12.12
N ARG A 162 -7.85 -10.77 -12.21
CA ARG A 162 -6.54 -10.67 -12.85
C ARG A 162 -6.67 -10.13 -14.29
N GLY A 163 -5.90 -9.09 -14.60
CA GLY A 163 -5.88 -8.46 -15.92
C GLY A 163 -7.07 -7.53 -16.21
N GLN A 164 -7.98 -7.33 -15.26
CA GLN A 164 -9.11 -6.41 -15.42
C GLN A 164 -8.77 -5.03 -14.87
N LYS A 165 -9.34 -3.99 -15.50
CA LYS A 165 -9.41 -2.65 -14.91
C LYS A 165 -10.71 -2.55 -14.10
N ILE A 166 -10.59 -2.40 -12.79
CA ILE A 166 -11.72 -2.24 -11.87
C ILE A 166 -11.87 -0.77 -11.50
N ILE A 167 -13.10 -0.24 -11.55
CA ILE A 167 -13.39 1.14 -11.18
C ILE A 167 -14.38 1.14 -10.03
N ALA A 168 -13.92 1.53 -8.84
CA ALA A 168 -14.74 1.60 -7.64
C ALA A 168 -15.56 2.91 -7.59
N TRP A 169 -16.52 3.06 -8.51
CA TRP A 169 -17.40 4.24 -8.60
C TRP A 169 -18.88 3.82 -8.62
N ASN A 170 -19.62 4.18 -7.57
CA ASN A 170 -21.03 3.85 -7.47
C ASN A 170 -21.81 4.63 -8.53
N VAL A 171 -22.54 3.90 -9.38
CA VAL A 171 -23.36 4.46 -10.44
C VAL A 171 -24.60 3.60 -10.61
N ASP A 172 -25.69 4.22 -11.04
CA ASP A 172 -26.86 3.47 -11.50
C ASP A 172 -26.48 2.73 -12.80
N ALA A 173 -26.19 1.43 -12.67
CA ALA A 173 -25.64 0.64 -13.75
C ALA A 173 -26.68 0.27 -14.83
N LEU A 174 -27.98 0.39 -14.51
CA LEU A 174 -29.11 0.08 -15.40
C LEU A 174 -29.02 -1.33 -16.03
N GLY A 175 -28.35 -2.27 -15.37
CA GLY A 175 -28.14 -3.64 -15.83
C GLY A 175 -26.80 -4.24 -15.40
N VAL A 176 -26.49 -5.41 -15.97
CA VAL A 176 -25.31 -6.25 -15.59
C VAL A 176 -24.34 -6.49 -16.75
N GLY A 177 -24.54 -5.82 -17.89
CA GLY A 177 -23.75 -6.04 -19.11
C GLY A 177 -22.39 -5.32 -19.15
N THR A 178 -22.02 -4.58 -18.09
CA THR A 178 -20.77 -3.83 -18.01
C THR A 178 -20.12 -4.00 -16.64
N GLU A 179 -18.91 -3.47 -16.44
CA GLU A 179 -18.21 -3.50 -15.14
C GLU A 179 -18.87 -2.59 -14.07
N LYS A 180 -19.64 -1.60 -14.51
CA LYS A 180 -20.35 -0.66 -13.63
C LYS A 180 -21.26 -1.40 -12.66
N SER A 181 -21.29 -0.93 -11.41
CA SER A 181 -22.03 -1.57 -10.33
C SER A 181 -22.49 -0.54 -9.30
N TYR A 182 -23.51 -0.91 -8.53
CA TYR A 182 -24.11 -0.05 -7.52
C TYR A 182 -23.29 -0.01 -6.23
N LYS A 183 -22.60 -1.12 -5.92
CA LYS A 183 -21.92 -1.34 -4.64
C LYS A 183 -20.46 -1.68 -4.84
N ASN A 184 -19.64 -0.65 -4.96
CA ASN A 184 -18.20 -0.79 -5.03
C ASN A 184 -17.61 -0.77 -3.62
N VAL A 185 -16.81 -1.79 -3.29
CA VAL A 185 -16.04 -1.84 -2.06
C VAL A 185 -14.57 -1.94 -2.45
N PRO A 186 -13.69 -0.97 -2.11
CA PRO A 186 -12.27 -1.01 -2.46
C PRO A 186 -11.50 -1.97 -1.55
N PHE A 187 -11.95 -3.23 -1.53
CA PHE A 187 -11.40 -4.34 -0.77
C PHE A 187 -11.26 -5.55 -1.70
N PHE A 188 -10.11 -6.21 -1.68
CA PHE A 188 -9.84 -7.39 -2.47
C PHE A 188 -8.94 -8.40 -1.74
N MET A 189 -8.98 -9.64 -2.22
CA MET A 189 -8.14 -10.72 -1.75
C MET A 189 -7.31 -11.27 -2.90
N SER A 190 -6.08 -11.66 -2.57
CA SER A 190 -5.15 -12.35 -3.46
C SER A 190 -4.93 -13.78 -3.00
N THR A 191 -4.73 -14.70 -3.95
CA THR A 191 -4.31 -16.08 -3.66
C THR A 191 -2.90 -16.19 -3.06
N SER A 192 -2.11 -15.11 -3.12
CA SER A 192 -0.78 -15.00 -2.49
C SER A 192 -0.85 -14.58 -1.00
N ASN A 193 -2.03 -14.67 -0.38
CA ASN A 193 -2.30 -14.31 1.02
C ASN A 193 -2.24 -12.80 1.34
N VAL A 194 -2.56 -11.95 0.37
CA VAL A 194 -2.82 -10.52 0.63
C VAL A 194 -4.32 -10.31 0.76
N VAL A 195 -4.73 -9.60 1.81
CA VAL A 195 -6.08 -9.07 1.97
C VAL A 195 -5.93 -7.56 2.14
N SER A 196 -6.52 -6.78 1.24
CA SER A 196 -6.39 -5.31 1.20
C SER A 196 -7.72 -4.64 1.03
#